data_AF-A0A219AE45-F1
#
_entry.id   AF-A0A219AE45-F1
#
_cell.length_a   1.000
_cell.length_b   1.000
_cell.length_c   1.000
_cell.angle_alpha   90.00
_cell.angle_beta   90.00
_cell.angle_gamma   90.00
#
_symmetry.space_group_name_H-M   'P 1'
#
loop_
_entity.id
_entity.type
_entity.pdbx_description
1 polymer ?
#
loop_
_entity_poly.entity_id
_entity_poly.type
_entity_poly.pdbx_seq_one_letter_code
_entity_poly.pdbx_strand_id
1 'polypeptide(L)'
;MENVLSKECRLAAKLIFVSAFITFISFLLDDQIPKSDVTFSVLLFALALNVGTGLLVLKNVSWIKYVLLIITLLCFVGIILSPATLFRGASPILLIIDLFSIVLQIYILILLFKTSK
;
A
#
# COMPACT_ATOMS: atom_id res chain seq x y z
N MET A 1 10.76 0.89 28.95
CA MET A 1 9.31 0.69 28.81
C MET A 1 9.10 -0.37 27.74
N GLU A 2 8.60 -1.52 28.16
CA GLU A 2 8.45 -2.72 27.35
C GLU A 2 7.41 -2.47 26.24
N ASN A 3 7.84 -2.68 25.00
CA ASN A 3 7.03 -2.59 23.79
C ASN A 3 5.91 -3.64 23.83
N VAL A 4 4.80 -3.34 24.49
CA VAL A 4 3.54 -4.03 24.21
C VAL A 4 3.07 -3.52 22.86
N LEU A 5 3.67 -4.05 21.80
CA LEU A 5 3.27 -3.77 20.44
C LEU A 5 1.78 -4.10 20.35
N SER A 6 0.94 -3.09 20.17
CA SER A 6 -0.51 -3.27 20.14
C SER A 6 -0.84 -4.34 19.11
N LYS A 7 -1.80 -5.23 19.41
CA LYS A 7 -2.26 -6.26 18.45
C LYS A 7 -2.61 -5.61 17.10
N GLU A 8 -3.10 -4.39 17.16
CA GLU A 8 -3.43 -3.51 16.04
C GLU A 8 -2.20 -3.11 15.20
N CYS A 9 -1.04 -2.78 15.79
CA CYS A 9 0.21 -2.52 15.05
C CYS A 9 0.71 -3.77 14.31
N ARG A 10 0.65 -4.94 14.96
CA ARG A 10 0.98 -6.24 14.35
C ARG A 10 0.05 -6.56 13.18
N LEU A 11 -1.24 -6.27 13.34
CA LEU A 11 -2.26 -6.50 12.32
C LEU A 11 -2.10 -5.53 11.15
N ALA A 12 -1.85 -4.24 11.42
CA ALA A 12 -1.54 -3.22 10.41
C ALA A 12 -0.30 -3.59 9.58
N ALA A 13 0.78 -4.03 10.22
CA ALA A 13 1.97 -4.48 9.50
C ALA A 13 1.71 -5.69 8.60
N LYS A 14 0.96 -6.68 9.09
CA LYS A 14 0.55 -7.84 8.27
C LYS A 14 -0.27 -7.40 7.07
N LEU A 15 -1.21 -6.47 7.25
CA LEU A 15 -2.02 -5.93 6.16
C LEU A 15 -1.17 -5.16 5.14
N ILE A 16 -0.15 -4.41 5.58
CA ILE A 16 0.81 -3.76 4.66
C ILE A 16 1.56 -4.80 3.83
N PHE A 17 2.05 -5.89 4.45
CA PHE A 17 2.72 -6.96 3.72
C PHE A 17 1.80 -7.68 2.72
N VAL A 18 0.56 -7.97 3.13
CA VAL A 18 -0.45 -8.56 2.24
C VAL A 18 -0.77 -7.62 1.09
N SER A 19 -0.98 -6.33 1.37
CA SER A 19 -1.20 -5.31 0.34
C SER A 19 -0.05 -5.25 -0.66
N ALA A 20 1.19 -5.23 -0.18
CA ALA A 20 2.37 -5.18 -1.02
C ALA A 20 2.47 -6.41 -1.94
N PHE A 21 2.14 -7.60 -1.41
CA PHE A 21 2.14 -8.84 -2.17
C PHE A 21 1.02 -8.86 -3.23
N ILE A 22 -0.17 -8.36 -2.89
CA ILE A 22 -1.28 -8.20 -3.83
C ILE A 22 -0.89 -7.26 -4.97
N THR A 23 -0.32 -6.10 -4.67
CA THR A 23 0.15 -5.15 -5.70
C THR A 23 1.23 -5.76 -6.60
N PHE A 24 2.14 -6.56 -6.04
CA PHE A 24 3.15 -7.27 -6.81
C PHE A 24 2.54 -8.30 -7.77
N ILE A 25 1.55 -9.08 -7.31
CA ILE A 25 0.81 -10.01 -8.15
C ILE A 25 0.06 -9.25 -9.25
N SER A 26 -0.66 -8.16 -8.91
CA SER A 26 -1.36 -7.33 -9.90
C SER A 26 -0.43 -6.87 -11.01
N PHE A 27 0.76 -6.38 -10.66
CA PHE A 27 1.74 -5.97 -11.65
C PHE A 27 2.18 -7.11 -12.57
N LEU A 28 2.36 -8.33 -12.04
CA LEU A 28 2.71 -9.49 -12.87
C LEU A 28 1.58 -9.92 -13.81
N LEU A 29 0.32 -9.72 -13.40
CA LEU A 29 -0.87 -10.03 -14.18
C LEU A 29 -1.25 -8.91 -15.17
N ASP A 30 -0.69 -7.71 -15.01
CA ASP A 30 -1.00 -6.59 -15.87
C ASP A 30 -0.16 -6.63 -17.15
N ASP A 31 -0.80 -7.08 -18.24
CA ASP A 31 -0.19 -7.12 -19.56
C ASP A 31 -0.08 -5.73 -20.23
N GLN A 32 -0.71 -4.68 -19.66
CA GLN A 32 -0.60 -3.31 -20.16
C GLN A 32 0.75 -2.67 -19.77
N ILE A 33 1.39 -3.17 -18.71
CA ILE A 33 2.61 -2.59 -18.20
C ILE A 33 3.78 -3.09 -19.06
N PRO A 34 4.56 -2.19 -19.69
CA PRO A 34 5.73 -2.61 -20.44
C PRO A 34 6.72 -3.28 -19.49
N LYS A 35 6.95 -4.58 -19.72
CA LYS A 35 7.90 -5.43 -18.99
C LYS A 35 9.34 -5.07 -19.40
N SER A 36 9.72 -3.82 -19.11
CA SER A 36 11.07 -3.30 -19.28
C SER A 36 11.86 -3.45 -17.99
N ASP A 37 13.19 -3.54 -18.10
CA ASP A 37 14.08 -3.62 -16.94
C ASP A 37 13.90 -2.44 -15.97
N VAL A 38 13.56 -1.25 -16.51
CA VAL A 38 13.28 -0.05 -15.73
C VAL A 38 12.01 -0.24 -14.89
N THR A 39 10.94 -0.75 -15.50
CA THR A 39 9.67 -0.97 -14.80
C THR A 39 9.81 -2.01 -13.69
N PHE A 40 10.55 -3.09 -13.96
CA PHE A 40 10.82 -4.12 -12.95
C PHE A 40 11.67 -3.60 -11.79
N SER A 41 12.64 -2.73 -12.08
CA SER A 41 13.46 -2.07 -11.06
C SER A 41 12.62 -1.16 -10.15
N VAL A 42 11.68 -0.40 -10.74
CA VAL A 42 10.73 0.45 -9.99
C VAL A 42 9.81 -0.39 -9.10
N LEU A 43 9.34 -1.55 -9.60
CA LEU A 43 8.53 -2.47 -8.82
C LEU A 43 9.28 -3.02 -7.61
N LEU A 44 10.53 -3.47 -7.79
CA LEU A 44 11.37 -3.95 -6.69
C LEU A 44 11.61 -2.86 -5.64
N PHE A 45 11.85 -1.63 -6.09
CA PHE A 45 12.02 -0.49 -5.20
C PHE A 45 10.73 -0.18 -4.41
N ALA A 46 9.57 -0.19 -5.08
CA ALA A 46 8.27 -0.01 -4.44
C ALA A 46 7.96 -1.12 -3.41
N LEU A 47 8.31 -2.37 -3.74
CA LEU A 47 8.19 -3.50 -2.81
C LEU A 47 9.08 -3.31 -1.58
N ALA A 48 10.33 -2.90 -1.78
CA ALA A 48 11.27 -2.61 -0.69
C ALA A 48 10.76 -1.47 0.22
N LEU A 49 10.19 -0.41 -0.36
CA LEU A 49 9.56 0.67 0.40
C LEU A 49 8.36 0.18 1.21
N ASN A 50 7.48 -0.64 0.63
CA ASN A 50 6.33 -1.22 1.33
C ASN A 50 6.74 -2.16 2.48
N VAL A 51 7.79 -2.96 2.27
CA VAL A 51 8.36 -3.79 3.33
C VAL A 51 8.98 -2.92 4.43
N GLY A 52 9.70 -1.86 4.04
CA GLY A 52 10.28 -0.89 4.96
C GLY A 52 9.23 -0.18 5.82
N THR A 53 8.12 0.27 5.23
CA THR A 53 7.02 0.89 5.98
C THR A 53 6.34 -0.11 6.91
N GLY A 54 6.13 -1.36 6.48
CA GLY A 54 5.64 -2.44 7.34
C GLY A 54 6.52 -2.68 8.57
N LEU A 55 7.85 -2.68 8.40
CA LEU A 55 8.81 -2.81 9.49
C LEU A 55 8.81 -1.59 10.42
N LEU A 56 8.68 -0.37 9.90
CA LEU A 56 8.57 0.85 10.70
C LEU A 56 7.28 0.87 11.54
N VAL A 57 6.17 0.36 10.98
CA VAL A 57 4.92 0.13 11.72
C VAL A 57 5.10 -0.90 12.83
N LEU A 58 5.84 -1.99 12.59
CA LEU A 58 6.20 -2.97 13.63
C LEU A 58 7.09 -2.40 14.74
N LYS A 59 7.84 -1.34 14.46
CA LYS A 59 8.63 -0.63 15.48
C LYS A 59 7.83 0.46 16.21
N ASN A 60 6.52 0.56 15.96
CA ASN A 60 5.61 1.56 16.53
C ASN A 60 6.13 3.01 16.37
N VAL A 61 6.74 3.29 15.23
CA VAL A 61 7.33 4.59 14.94
C VAL A 61 6.22 5.61 14.71
N SER A 62 6.06 6.59 15.61
CA SER A 62 4.91 7.50 15.61
C SER A 62 4.77 8.36 14.35
N TRP A 63 5.85 8.65 13.62
CA TRP A 63 5.79 9.46 12.40
C TRP A 63 5.26 8.69 11.17
N ILE A 64 5.32 7.35 11.18
CA ILE A 64 4.98 6.54 9.99
C ILE A 64 3.51 6.68 9.60
N LYS A 65 2.62 6.90 10.58
CA LYS A 65 1.18 7.10 10.35
C LYS A 65 0.90 8.36 9.53
N TYR A 66 1.68 9.42 9.72
CA TYR A 66 1.54 10.66 8.95
C TYR A 66 2.13 10.53 7.54
N VAL A 67 3.22 9.79 7.39
CA VAL A 67 3.79 9.50 6.07
C VAL A 67 2.85 8.64 5.24
N LEU A 68 2.28 7.58 5.83
CA LEU A 68 1.24 6.78 5.17
C LEU A 68 0.01 7.62 4.81
N LEU A 69 -0.42 8.54 5.67
CA LEU A 69 -1.53 9.45 5.40
C LEU A 69 -1.25 10.35 4.18
N ILE A 70 -0.05 10.94 4.11
CA ILE A 70 0.37 11.79 2.99
C ILE A 70 0.41 10.97 1.69
N ILE A 71 1.00 9.78 1.71
CA ILE A 71 1.05 8.88 0.54
C ILE A 71 -0.36 8.53 0.07
N THR A 72 -1.26 8.19 0.98
CA THR A 72 -2.66 7.90 0.64
C THR A 72 -3.37 9.12 0.05
N LEU A 73 -3.15 10.32 0.59
CA LEU A 73 -3.69 11.55 0.02
C LEU A 73 -3.16 11.83 -1.39
N LEU A 74 -1.85 11.65 -1.63
CA LEU A 74 -1.27 11.79 -2.96
C LEU A 74 -1.86 10.78 -3.95
N CYS A 75 -2.06 9.53 -3.54
CA CYS A 75 -2.73 8.53 -4.37
C CYS A 75 -4.18 8.94 -4.71
N PHE A 76 -4.94 9.42 -3.74
CA PHE A 76 -6.31 9.90 -3.98
C PHE A 76 -6.34 11.08 -4.94
N VAL A 77 -5.44 12.05 -4.78
CA VAL A 77 -5.32 13.19 -5.70
C VAL A 77 -4.95 12.71 -7.10
N GLY A 78 -4.02 11.76 -7.23
CA GLY A 78 -3.65 11.16 -8.51
C GLY A 78 -4.83 10.47 -9.22
N ILE A 79 -5.64 9.72 -8.47
CA ILE A 79 -6.86 9.08 -8.97
C ILE A 79 -7.86 10.13 -9.47
N ILE A 80 -8.08 11.21 -8.71
CA ILE A 80 -9.03 12.27 -9.07
C ILE A 80 -8.57 13.04 -10.30
N LEU A 81 -7.28 13.35 -10.42
CA LEU A 81 -6.71 14.13 -11.52
C LEU A 81 -6.56 13.33 -12.82
N SER A 82 -6.53 12.00 -12.73
CA SER A 82 -6.37 11.12 -13.90
C SER A 82 -7.27 9.90 -13.79
N PRO A 83 -8.61 10.06 -13.81
CA PRO A 83 -9.52 8.92 -13.71
C PRO A 83 -9.31 7.92 -14.86
N ALA A 84 -8.80 8.39 -16.00
CA ALA A 84 -8.47 7.54 -17.14
C ALA A 84 -7.41 6.47 -16.85
N THR A 85 -6.58 6.59 -15.81
CA THR A 85 -5.61 5.53 -15.43
C THR A 85 -6.28 4.33 -14.75
N LEU A 86 -7.41 4.53 -14.06
CA LEU A 86 -8.19 3.42 -13.47
C LEU A 86 -9.03 2.67 -14.50
N PHE A 87 -9.46 3.35 -15.57
CA PHE A 87 -10.41 2.80 -16.54
C PHE A 87 -9.80 2.47 -17.91
N ARG A 88 -8.54 2.84 -18.20
CA ARG A 88 -7.89 2.46 -19.46
C ARG A 88 -7.39 1.03 -19.39
N GLY A 89 -8.12 0.12 -20.04
CA GLY A 89 -7.61 -1.20 -20.42
C GLY A 89 -7.39 -2.19 -19.28
N ALA A 90 -7.71 -1.82 -18.04
CA ALA A 90 -7.65 -2.71 -16.90
C ALA A 90 -8.70 -3.82 -17.05
N SER A 91 -8.25 -5.07 -16.96
CA SER A 91 -9.18 -6.20 -16.85
C SER A 91 -10.10 -6.00 -15.63
N PRO A 92 -11.36 -6.48 -15.65
CA PRO A 92 -12.28 -6.34 -14.51
C PRO A 92 -11.68 -6.86 -13.20
N ILE A 93 -10.76 -7.83 -13.31
CA ILE A 93 -10.03 -8.43 -12.19
C ILE A 93 -9.05 -7.42 -11.58
N LEU A 94 -8.27 -6.69 -12.39
CA LEU A 94 -7.34 -5.66 -11.90
C LEU A 94 -8.08 -4.54 -11.16
N LEU A 95 -9.23 -4.11 -11.68
CA LEU A 95 -10.04 -3.06 -11.05
C LEU A 95 -10.58 -3.49 -9.67
N ILE A 96 -10.97 -4.76 -9.52
CA ILE A 96 -11.37 -5.33 -8.22
C ILE A 96 -10.19 -5.33 -7.25
N ILE A 97 -8.99 -5.71 -7.71
CA ILE A 97 -7.80 -5.75 -6.87
C ILE A 97 -7.39 -4.35 -6.41
N ASP A 98 -7.48 -3.35 -7.29
CA ASP A 98 -7.17 -1.95 -6.97
C ASP A 98 -8.16 -1.38 -5.95
N LEU A 99 -9.46 -1.61 -6.13
CA LEU A 99 -10.49 -1.24 -5.15
C LEU A 99 -10.24 -1.90 -3.80
N PHE A 100 -9.93 -3.20 -3.80
CA PHE A 100 -9.61 -3.92 -2.57
C PHE A 100 -8.38 -3.33 -1.87
N SER A 101 -7.35 -2.98 -2.65
CA SER A 101 -6.12 -2.36 -2.13
C SER A 101 -6.38 -0.98 -1.52
N ILE A 102 -7.24 -0.16 -2.12
CA ILE A 102 -7.64 1.14 -1.55
C ILE A 102 -8.37 0.96 -0.21
N VAL A 103 -9.32 0.03 -0.13
CA VAL A 103 -10.05 -0.27 1.12
C VAL A 103 -9.07 -0.76 2.20
N LEU A 104 -8.12 -1.62 1.82
CA LEU A 104 -7.09 -2.13 2.71
C LEU A 104 -6.18 -1.02 3.24
N GLN A 105 -5.76 -0.09 2.38
CA GLN A 105 -4.94 1.07 2.73
C GLN A 105 -5.64 1.98 3.75
N ILE A 106 -6.94 2.25 3.56
CA ILE A 106 -7.76 3.04 4.50
C ILE A 106 -7.87 2.31 5.84
N TYR A 107 -8.08 0.99 5.82
CA TYR A 107 -8.18 0.20 7.04
C TYR A 107 -6.87 0.19 7.85
N ILE A 108 -5.72 0.07 7.18
CA ILE A 108 -4.39 0.20 7.80
C ILE A 108 -4.24 1.55 8.49
N LEU A 109 -4.65 2.64 7.84
CA LEU A 109 -4.63 3.98 8.43
C LEU A 109 -5.49 4.08 9.68
N ILE A 110 -6.72 3.56 9.65
CA ILE A 110 -7.61 3.55 10.82
C ILE A 110 -6.97 2.81 12.00
N LEU A 111 -6.35 1.65 11.75
CA LEU A 111 -5.67 0.87 12.80
C LEU A 111 -4.46 1.60 13.40
N LEU A 112 -3.67 2.28 12.57
CA LEU A 112 -2.52 3.06 13.01
C LEU A 112 -2.92 4.26 13.87
N PHE A 113 -3.98 4.97 13.48
CA PHE A 113 -4.49 6.10 14.26
C PHE A 113 -5.24 5.65 15.52
N LYS A 114 -5.89 4.48 15.51
CA LYS A 114 -6.52 3.87 16.69
C LYS A 114 -5.50 3.43 17.74
N THR A 115 -4.35 2.90 17.31
CA THR A 115 -3.25 2.49 18.21
C THR A 115 -2.60 3.67 18.93
N SER A 116 -2.61 4.85 18.33
CA SER A 116 -1.93 6.03 18.88
C SER A 116 -2.70 6.75 20.01
N LYS A 117 -3.76 6.15 20.56
CA LYS A 117 -4.47 6.66 21.74
C LYS A 117 -3.80 6.23 23.03
#